data_AF-A0A1G8YCJ5-F1
#
_entry.id   AF-A0A1G8YCJ5-F1
#
_cell.length_a   1.000
_cell.length_b   1.000
_cell.length_c   1.000
_cell.angle_alpha   90.00
_cell.angle_beta   90.00
_cell.angle_gamma   90.00
#
_symmetry.space_group_name_H-M   'P 1'
#
loop_
_entity.id
_entity.type
_entity.pdbx_description
1 polymer ?
#
loop_
_entity_poly.entity_id
_entity_poly.type
_entity_poly.pdbx_seq_one_letter_code
_entity_poly.pdbx_strand_id
1 'polypeptide(L)'
;MSTAERAREAVREHPFLYEALRSGVVNYTAAAEFLDVGDSDAVAAALRRYADELDGPSPACGSARVRMTSGLERVSERRGVLVVGDTGFVPGDGSLTAILATGDVGPAAAQRVLGRCGVAGVDVTAAAVTDEMLAVVVGRRDGPDALRLVEAVVDAG
;
A
#
# COMPACT_ATOMS: atom_id res chain seq x y z
N MET A 1 28.60 -14.66 4.32
CA MET A 1 27.75 -13.47 4.18
C MET A 1 28.28 -12.38 5.11
N SER A 2 28.56 -11.20 4.58
CA SER A 2 29.03 -10.02 5.31
C SER A 2 27.91 -9.39 6.17
N THR A 3 28.28 -8.54 7.13
CA THR A 3 27.29 -7.76 7.92
C THR A 3 26.42 -6.89 7.02
N ALA A 4 26.98 -6.33 5.95
CA ALA A 4 26.22 -5.51 5.01
C ALA A 4 25.19 -6.32 4.22
N GLU A 5 25.56 -7.53 3.78
CA GLU A 5 24.63 -8.44 3.10
C GLU A 5 23.49 -8.87 4.03
N ARG A 6 23.80 -9.25 5.27
CA ARG A 6 22.79 -9.60 6.29
C ARG A 6 21.84 -8.44 6.59
N ALA A 7 22.36 -7.22 6.75
CA ALA A 7 21.53 -6.04 7.01
C ALA A 7 20.59 -5.75 5.84
N ARG A 8 21.07 -5.87 4.59
CA ARG A 8 20.22 -5.69 3.39
C ARG A 8 19.14 -6.76 3.30
N GLU A 9 19.47 -8.00 3.58
CA GLU A 9 18.50 -9.11 3.61
C GLU A 9 17.42 -8.85 4.67
N ALA A 10 17.82 -8.50 5.90
CA ALA A 10 16.88 -8.19 6.98
C ALA A 10 15.95 -7.00 6.63
N VAL A 11 16.47 -5.94 6.00
CA VAL A 11 15.63 -4.82 5.54
C VAL A 11 14.55 -5.26 4.54
N ARG A 12 14.82 -6.24 3.67
CA ARG A 12 13.83 -6.72 2.69
C ARG A 12 12.65 -7.46 3.33
N GLU A 13 12.88 -8.10 4.47
CA GLU A 13 11.82 -8.71 5.29
C GLU A 13 10.95 -7.65 5.99
N HIS A 14 11.37 -6.38 5.97
CA HIS A 14 10.68 -5.26 6.61
C HIS A 14 10.45 -4.09 5.64
N PRO A 15 9.44 -4.17 4.75
CA PRO A 15 9.17 -3.13 3.74
C PRO A 15 9.02 -1.71 4.31
N PHE A 16 8.46 -1.56 5.51
CA PHE A 16 8.35 -0.25 6.16
C PHE A 16 9.72 0.39 6.45
N LEU A 17 10.73 -0.42 6.79
CA LEU A 17 12.08 0.04 7.04
C LEU A 17 12.79 0.41 5.73
N TYR A 18 12.58 -0.39 4.67
CA TYR A 18 13.08 -0.07 3.34
C TYR A 18 12.57 1.30 2.85
N GLU A 19 11.27 1.56 2.95
CA GLU A 19 10.67 2.84 2.56
C GLU A 19 11.18 4.01 3.43
N ALA A 20 11.38 3.78 4.72
CA ALA A 20 11.93 4.79 5.62
C ALA A 20 13.40 5.12 5.29
N LEU A 21 14.22 4.11 4.96
CA LEU A 21 15.60 4.30 4.52
C LEU A 21 15.65 5.11 3.23
N ARG A 22 14.84 4.70 2.25
CA ARG A 22 14.70 5.39 0.96
C ARG A 22 14.27 6.85 1.11
N SER A 23 13.47 7.15 2.13
CA SER A 23 12.98 8.49 2.44
C SER A 23 13.94 9.33 3.30
N GLY A 24 15.05 8.75 3.79
CA GLY A 24 16.03 9.43 4.63
C GLY A 24 15.54 9.78 6.05
N VAL A 25 14.51 9.08 6.55
CA VAL A 25 13.86 9.38 7.85
C VAL A 25 14.22 8.39 8.97
N VAL A 26 15.19 7.50 8.73
CA VAL A 26 15.56 6.42 9.66
C VAL A 26 16.60 6.87 10.68
N ASN A 27 16.35 6.54 11.96
CA ASN A 27 17.40 6.46 12.95
C ASN A 27 18.14 5.12 12.80
N TYR A 28 19.35 5.15 12.25
CA TYR A 28 20.11 3.94 11.92
C TYR A 28 20.45 3.07 13.13
N THR A 29 20.66 3.66 14.31
CA THR A 29 20.93 2.91 15.54
C THR A 29 19.70 2.14 15.97
N ALA A 30 18.54 2.80 16.02
CA ALA A 30 17.28 2.13 16.37
C ALA A 30 16.90 1.05 15.35
N ALA A 31 17.16 1.28 14.06
CA ALA A 31 16.93 0.27 13.04
C ALA A 31 17.88 -0.92 13.16
N ALA A 32 19.15 -0.70 13.53
CA ALA A 32 20.10 -1.77 13.77
C ALA A 32 19.70 -2.64 14.98
N GLU A 33 19.24 -2.01 16.06
CA GLU A 33 18.70 -2.69 17.24
C GLU A 33 17.44 -3.50 16.88
N PHE A 34 16.54 -2.93 16.07
CA PHE A 34 15.35 -3.63 15.61
C PHE A 34 15.67 -4.87 14.77
N LEU A 35 16.66 -4.79 13.88
CA LEU A 35 17.01 -5.90 13.00
C LEU A 35 17.73 -7.04 13.73
N ASP A 36 18.48 -6.73 14.79
CA ASP A 36 19.18 -7.69 15.65
C ASP A 36 19.97 -8.79 14.87
N VAL A 37 20.59 -8.40 13.76
CA VAL A 37 21.31 -9.33 12.89
C VAL A 37 22.81 -9.35 13.13
N GLY A 38 23.33 -8.63 14.14
CA GLY A 38 24.75 -8.57 14.46
C GLY A 38 25.10 -7.35 15.32
N ASP A 39 26.37 -6.94 15.28
CA ASP A 39 26.84 -5.75 16.00
C ASP A 39 26.11 -4.48 15.51
N SER A 40 25.44 -3.79 16.44
CA SER A 40 24.53 -2.68 16.11
C SER A 40 25.23 -1.51 15.43
N ASP A 41 26.47 -1.20 15.81
CA ASP A 41 27.24 -0.10 15.18
C ASP A 41 27.65 -0.47 13.75
N ALA A 42 28.13 -1.70 13.55
CA ALA A 42 28.47 -2.21 12.22
C ALA A 42 27.22 -2.29 11.30
N VAL A 43 26.07 -2.69 11.85
CA VAL A 43 24.79 -2.74 11.12
C VAL A 43 24.32 -1.32 10.80
N ALA A 44 24.33 -0.38 11.74
CA ALA A 44 23.94 1.01 11.51
C ALA A 44 24.81 1.66 10.41
N ALA A 45 26.12 1.40 10.41
CA ALA A 45 27.02 1.86 9.36
C ALA A 45 26.75 1.20 8.00
N ALA A 46 26.31 -0.06 7.98
CA ALA A 46 25.87 -0.73 6.75
C ALA A 46 24.55 -0.16 6.22
N LEU A 47 23.58 0.12 7.10
CA LEU A 47 22.29 0.72 6.73
C LEU A 47 22.45 2.12 6.16
N ARG A 48 23.33 2.96 6.75
CA ARG A 48 23.62 4.29 6.22
C ARG A 48 24.15 4.23 4.78
N ARG A 49 25.17 3.40 4.54
CA ARG A 49 25.70 3.19 3.20
C ARG A 49 24.65 2.65 2.23
N TYR A 50 23.79 1.76 2.69
CA TYR A 50 22.73 1.23 1.85
C TYR A 50 21.71 2.32 1.49
N ALA A 51 21.31 3.17 2.44
CA ALA A 51 20.40 4.28 2.17
C ALA A 51 20.97 5.26 1.12
N ASP A 52 22.29 5.53 1.16
CA ASP A 52 22.96 6.38 0.17
C ASP A 52 22.93 5.79 -1.26
N GLU A 53 22.71 4.47 -1.40
CA GLU A 53 22.57 3.77 -2.69
C GLU A 53 21.12 3.71 -3.21
N LEU A 54 20.12 4.05 -2.39
CA LEU A 54 18.72 3.95 -2.77
C LEU A 54 18.25 5.21 -3.49
N ASP A 55 17.53 5.02 -4.60
CA ASP A 55 16.82 6.12 -5.27
C ASP A 55 15.79 6.73 -4.32
N GLY A 56 15.58 8.04 -4.35
CA GLY A 56 14.52 8.69 -3.56
C GLY A 56 13.11 8.17 -3.90
N PRO A 57 12.09 8.43 -3.06
CA PRO A 57 10.73 7.94 -3.27
C PRO A 57 10.18 8.31 -4.66
N SER A 58 9.64 7.34 -5.39
CA SER A 58 9.00 7.60 -6.69
C SER A 58 7.66 8.34 -6.50
N PRO A 59 7.26 9.22 -7.44
CA PRO A 59 5.96 9.88 -7.39
C PRO A 59 4.79 8.89 -7.40
N ALA A 60 3.67 9.32 -6.82
CA ALA A 60 2.51 8.48 -6.58
C ALA A 60 1.61 8.45 -7.83
N CYS A 61 1.94 7.61 -8.81
CA CYS A 61 1.09 7.36 -9.99
C CYS A 61 0.88 8.56 -10.91
N GLY A 62 0.21 8.34 -12.04
CA GLY A 62 -0.25 9.40 -12.93
C GLY A 62 -1.69 9.79 -12.65
N SER A 63 -2.24 10.72 -13.43
CA SER A 63 -3.60 11.23 -13.25
C SER A 63 -4.66 10.12 -13.35
N ALA A 64 -5.56 10.03 -12.37
CA ALA A 64 -6.68 9.10 -12.39
C ALA A 64 -7.98 9.77 -11.90
N ARG A 65 -9.12 9.25 -12.35
CA ARG A 65 -10.44 9.69 -11.87
C ARG A 65 -10.98 8.70 -10.84
N VAL A 66 -11.46 9.21 -9.71
CA VAL A 66 -12.00 8.40 -8.63
C VAL A 66 -13.53 8.47 -8.62
N ARG A 67 -14.18 7.32 -8.40
CA ARG A 67 -15.64 7.19 -8.26
C ARG A 67 -15.98 6.26 -7.11
N MET A 68 -16.94 6.68 -6.29
CA MET A 68 -17.54 5.85 -5.25
C MET A 68 -18.82 5.16 -5.76
N THR A 69 -18.97 3.86 -5.46
CA THR A 69 -20.19 3.07 -5.73
C THR A 69 -20.64 2.40 -4.43
N SER A 70 -21.70 2.91 -3.83
CA SER A 70 -22.29 2.35 -2.59
C SER A 70 -23.40 1.35 -2.90
N GLY A 71 -23.83 0.60 -1.88
CA GLY A 71 -24.93 -0.37 -2.03
C GLY A 71 -24.45 -1.73 -2.50
N LEU A 72 -23.18 -2.06 -2.35
CA LEU A 72 -22.65 -3.32 -2.87
C LEU A 72 -23.02 -4.50 -1.97
N GLU A 73 -23.36 -5.61 -2.60
CA GLU A 73 -23.61 -6.91 -2.00
C GLU A 73 -22.52 -7.89 -2.41
N ARG A 74 -22.16 -8.78 -1.48
CA ARG A 74 -21.26 -9.91 -1.77
C ARG A 74 -22.08 -11.08 -2.28
N VAL A 75 -21.72 -11.62 -3.45
CA VAL A 75 -22.37 -12.78 -4.08
C VAL A 75 -21.34 -13.85 -4.43
N SER A 76 -21.76 -15.12 -4.46
CA SER A 76 -20.93 -16.25 -4.90
C SER A 76 -21.01 -16.46 -6.41
N GLU A 77 -20.76 -15.38 -7.16
CA GLU A 77 -20.83 -15.36 -8.63
C GLU A 77 -19.69 -14.51 -9.18
N ARG A 78 -19.13 -14.91 -10.33
CA ARG A 78 -18.02 -14.20 -10.98
C ARG A 78 -18.50 -12.96 -11.76
N ARG A 79 -19.18 -12.04 -11.07
CA ARG A 79 -19.66 -10.79 -11.64
C ARG A 79 -19.66 -9.67 -10.61
N GLY A 80 -19.67 -8.43 -11.09
CA GLY A 80 -19.78 -7.24 -10.26
C GLY A 80 -18.70 -6.21 -10.58
N VAL A 81 -18.62 -5.18 -9.74
CA VAL A 81 -17.61 -4.11 -9.86
C VAL A 81 -16.21 -4.59 -9.48
N LEU A 82 -16.13 -5.66 -8.69
CA LEU A 82 -14.91 -6.34 -8.31
C LEU A 82 -15.22 -7.84 -8.16
N VAL A 83 -14.31 -8.70 -8.58
CA VAL A 83 -14.42 -10.16 -8.46
C VAL A 83 -13.09 -10.71 -7.94
N VAL A 84 -13.13 -11.53 -6.89
CA VAL A 84 -11.98 -12.28 -6.35
C VAL A 84 -12.34 -13.76 -6.30
N GLY A 85 -11.72 -14.55 -7.17
CA GLY A 85 -12.09 -15.95 -7.34
C GLY A 85 -13.56 -16.08 -7.71
N ASP A 86 -14.34 -16.76 -6.87
CA ASP A 86 -15.78 -16.96 -7.04
C ASP A 86 -16.65 -15.93 -6.31
N THR A 87 -16.03 -14.95 -5.65
CA THR A 87 -16.72 -13.88 -4.93
C THR A 87 -16.85 -12.63 -5.79
N GLY A 88 -18.09 -12.21 -6.04
CA GLY A 88 -18.43 -10.98 -6.73
C GLY A 88 -18.98 -9.90 -5.79
N PHE A 89 -18.75 -8.64 -6.14
CA PHE A 89 -19.33 -7.48 -5.46
C PHE A 89 -20.24 -6.73 -6.43
N VAL A 90 -21.56 -6.87 -6.28
CA VAL A 90 -22.56 -6.36 -7.23
C VAL A 90 -23.34 -5.19 -6.64
N PRO A 91 -23.74 -4.18 -7.44
CA PRO A 91 -24.68 -3.15 -7.00
C PRO A 91 -26.03 -3.75 -6.58
N GLY A 92 -26.56 -3.26 -5.46
CA GLY A 92 -27.83 -3.67 -4.84
C GLY A 92 -28.17 -2.77 -3.64
N ASP A 93 -28.71 -3.35 -2.57
CA ASP A 93 -29.07 -2.64 -1.33
C ASP A 93 -28.08 -2.95 -0.18
N GLY A 94 -26.93 -3.55 -0.51
CA GLY A 94 -25.94 -4.03 0.43
C GLY A 94 -25.20 -2.95 1.20
N SER A 95 -24.42 -3.38 2.20
CA SER A 95 -23.73 -2.50 3.14
C SER A 95 -22.27 -2.22 2.77
N LEU A 96 -21.85 -2.54 1.54
CA LEU A 96 -20.49 -2.31 1.08
C LEU A 96 -20.42 -1.13 0.10
N THR A 97 -19.23 -0.57 -0.02
CA THR A 97 -18.92 0.55 -0.91
C THR A 97 -17.62 0.26 -1.64
N ALA A 98 -17.60 0.40 -2.98
CA ALA A 98 -16.37 0.38 -3.77
C ALA A 98 -15.89 1.79 -4.08
N ILE A 99 -14.59 2.00 -3.95
CA ILE A 99 -13.86 3.14 -4.48
C ILE A 99 -13.10 2.64 -5.71
N LEU A 100 -13.38 3.25 -6.86
CA LEU A 100 -12.82 2.89 -8.16
C LEU A 100 -11.98 4.06 -8.65
N ALA A 101 -10.69 3.85 -8.88
CA ALA A 101 -9.84 4.80 -9.59
C ALA A 101 -9.54 4.26 -10.99
N THR A 102 -9.71 5.09 -12.02
CA THR A 102 -9.45 4.72 -13.42
C THR A 102 -8.51 5.75 -14.04
N GLY A 103 -7.42 5.28 -14.64
CA GLY A 103 -6.34 6.12 -15.17
C GLY A 103 -5.00 5.40 -15.00
N ASP A 104 -3.90 6.15 -14.93
CA ASP A 104 -2.57 5.58 -14.70
C ASP A 104 -2.39 5.20 -13.22
N VAL A 105 -3.02 4.09 -12.85
CA VAL A 105 -2.97 3.50 -11.50
C VAL A 105 -2.31 2.15 -11.62
N GLY A 106 -1.24 1.92 -10.86
CA GLY A 106 -0.50 0.66 -10.88
C GLY A 106 -0.44 -0.02 -9.52
N PRO A 107 0.24 -1.17 -9.43
CA PRO A 107 0.43 -1.89 -8.17
C PRO A 107 1.04 -1.03 -7.04
N ALA A 108 1.90 -0.07 -7.37
CA ALA A 108 2.45 0.88 -6.40
C ALA A 108 1.38 1.81 -5.77
N ALA A 109 0.37 2.22 -6.54
CA ALA A 109 -0.80 2.95 -6.01
C ALA A 109 -1.57 2.06 -5.03
N ALA A 110 -1.82 0.80 -5.41
CA ALA A 110 -2.52 -0.14 -4.55
C ALA A 110 -1.81 -0.32 -3.22
N GLN A 111 -0.48 -0.51 -3.22
CA GLN A 111 0.32 -0.61 -1.99
C GLN A 111 0.15 0.63 -1.10
N ARG A 112 0.22 1.84 -1.67
CA ARG A 112 0.05 3.09 -0.91
C ARG A 112 -1.35 3.24 -0.35
N VAL A 113 -2.38 2.94 -1.14
CA VAL A 113 -3.77 3.00 -0.72
C VAL A 113 -4.02 2.01 0.41
N LEU A 114 -3.64 0.74 0.25
CA LEU A 114 -3.84 -0.29 1.28
C LEU A 114 -3.06 0.04 2.56
N GLY A 115 -1.81 0.52 2.43
CA GLY A 115 -1.02 0.98 3.57
C GLY A 115 -1.67 2.15 4.32
N ARG A 116 -2.15 3.17 3.59
CA ARG A 116 -2.85 4.31 4.19
C ARG A 116 -4.19 3.91 4.82
N CYS A 117 -4.94 2.99 4.21
CA CYS A 117 -6.16 2.43 4.81
C CYS A 117 -5.85 1.75 6.15
N GLY A 118 -4.81 0.91 6.20
CA GLY A 118 -4.39 0.24 7.44
C GLY A 118 -4.02 1.23 8.55
N VAL A 119 -3.28 2.29 8.23
CA VAL A 119 -2.93 3.35 9.20
C VAL A 119 -4.16 4.14 9.67
N ALA A 120 -5.13 4.36 8.78
CA ALA A 120 -6.36 5.09 9.08
C ALA A 120 -7.45 4.24 9.77
N GLY A 121 -7.23 2.93 9.94
CA GLY A 121 -8.24 2.02 10.49
C GLY A 121 -9.42 1.75 9.55
N VAL A 122 -9.18 1.83 8.24
CA VAL A 122 -10.17 1.51 7.20
C VAL A 122 -10.07 0.03 6.83
N ASP A 123 -11.10 -0.74 7.17
CA ASP A 123 -11.14 -2.18 6.93
C ASP A 123 -11.46 -2.51 5.46
N VAL A 124 -10.40 -2.80 4.69
CA VAL A 124 -10.53 -3.22 3.29
C VAL A 124 -11.05 -4.65 3.21
N THR A 125 -12.23 -4.79 2.61
CA THR A 125 -12.92 -6.08 2.41
C THR A 125 -12.40 -6.83 1.20
N ALA A 126 -12.08 -6.12 0.12
CA ALA A 126 -11.45 -6.67 -1.08
C ALA A 126 -10.76 -5.54 -1.87
N ALA A 127 -9.70 -5.86 -2.60
CA ALA A 127 -9.06 -4.93 -3.52
C ALA A 127 -8.56 -5.63 -4.79
N ALA A 128 -8.49 -4.88 -5.87
CA ALA A 128 -7.95 -5.34 -7.15
C ALA A 128 -7.25 -4.17 -7.85
N VAL A 129 -6.19 -4.47 -8.61
CA VAL A 129 -5.45 -3.49 -9.38
C VAL A 129 -4.99 -4.06 -10.71
N THR A 130 -5.07 -3.24 -11.75
CA THR A 130 -4.40 -3.38 -13.05
C THR A 130 -3.62 -2.09 -13.30
N ASP A 131 -2.99 -1.94 -14.47
CA ASP A 131 -2.31 -0.69 -14.84
C ASP A 131 -3.29 0.46 -15.21
N GLU A 132 -4.60 0.17 -15.27
CA GLU A 132 -5.63 1.14 -15.66
C GLU A 132 -6.72 1.36 -14.60
N MET A 133 -6.82 0.45 -13.63
CA MET A 133 -7.90 0.44 -12.66
C MET A 133 -7.45 -0.06 -11.30
N LEU A 134 -7.81 0.69 -10.26
CA LEU A 134 -7.72 0.29 -8.86
C LEU A 134 -9.13 0.25 -8.29
N ALA A 135 -9.47 -0.83 -7.61
CA ALA A 135 -10.74 -0.97 -6.92
C ALA A 135 -10.50 -1.41 -5.47
N VAL A 136 -11.15 -0.73 -4.53
CA VAL A 136 -11.12 -1.07 -3.10
C VAL A 136 -12.55 -1.13 -2.59
N VAL A 137 -12.95 -2.25 -1.98
CA VAL A 137 -14.26 -2.45 -1.35
C VAL A 137 -14.11 -2.35 0.16
N VAL A 138 -14.93 -1.53 0.80
CA VAL A 138 -14.96 -1.29 2.24
C VAL A 138 -16.40 -1.36 2.78
N GLY A 139 -16.54 -1.33 4.10
CA GLY A 139 -17.85 -1.11 4.73
C GLY A 139 -18.42 0.27 4.42
N ARG A 140 -19.75 0.40 4.38
CA ARG A 140 -20.45 1.66 4.10
C ARG A 140 -19.97 2.84 4.96
N ARG A 141 -19.57 2.59 6.21
CA ARG A 141 -19.10 3.61 7.16
C ARG A 141 -17.73 4.17 6.77
N ASP A 142 -16.86 3.35 6.19
CA ASP A 142 -15.50 3.75 5.84
C ASP A 142 -15.41 4.33 4.42
N GLY A 143 -16.51 4.26 3.64
CA GLY A 143 -16.56 4.75 2.26
C GLY A 143 -16.01 6.17 2.07
N PRO A 144 -16.44 7.17 2.85
CA PRO A 144 -15.90 8.53 2.75
C PRO A 144 -14.40 8.65 3.08
N ASP A 145 -13.90 7.89 4.06
CA ASP A 145 -12.47 7.88 4.40
C ASP A 145 -11.64 7.19 3.32
N ALA A 146 -12.10 6.02 2.85
CA ALA A 146 -11.47 5.30 1.75
C ALA A 146 -11.40 6.15 0.48
N LEU A 147 -12.46 6.90 0.14
CA LEU A 147 -12.49 7.80 -1.00
C LEU A 147 -11.37 8.86 -0.91
N ARG A 148 -11.30 9.57 0.22
CA ARG A 148 -10.28 10.60 0.46
C ARG A 148 -8.86 10.05 0.39
N LEU A 149 -8.64 8.84 0.92
CA LEU A 149 -7.33 8.19 0.89
C LEU A 149 -6.91 7.82 -0.54
N VAL A 150 -7.83 7.31 -1.35
CA VAL A 150 -7.57 6.99 -2.76
C VAL A 150 -7.28 8.25 -3.56
N GLU A 151 -8.12 9.29 -3.44
CA GLU A 151 -7.91 10.61 -4.07
C GLU A 151 -6.54 11.17 -3.70
N ALA A 152 -6.19 11.19 -2.41
CA ALA A 152 -4.90 11.69 -1.94
C ALA A 152 -3.68 10.87 -2.39
N VAL A 153 -3.87 9.66 -2.93
CA VAL A 153 -2.79 8.88 -3.54
C VAL A 153 -2.68 9.19 -5.03
N VAL A 154 -3.80 9.29 -5.75
CA VAL A 154 -3.80 9.51 -7.21
C VAL A 154 -3.60 10.97 -7.61
N ASP A 155 -3.92 11.91 -6.71
CA ASP A 155 -3.69 13.36 -6.93
C ASP A 155 -2.28 13.80 -6.50
N ALA A 156 -1.54 12.93 -5.79
CA ALA A 156 -0.17 13.18 -5.34
C ALA A 156 0.90 12.75 -6.37
N GLY A 157 0.46 12.48 -7.60
CA GLY A 157 1.25 12.05 -8.76
C GLY A 157 1.76 13.20 -9.62
#